data_AF-A0AA86VW65-F1
#
_entry.id   AF-A0AA86VW65-F1
#
_cell.length_a   1.000
_cell.length_b   1.000
_cell.length_c   1.000
_cell.angle_alpha   90.00
_cell.angle_beta   90.00
_cell.angle_gamma   90.00
#
_symmetry.space_group_name_H-M   'P 1'
#
loop_
_entity.id
_entity.type
_entity.pdbx_description
1 polymer ?
#
loop_
_entity_poly.entity_id
_entity_poly.type
_entity_poly.pdbx_seq_one_letter_code
_entity_poly.pdbx_strand_id
1 'polypeptide(L)' 'MKWGEEEKIGVLVKKDDIKRAMCMVMDDDGEEGKGRRERASKLSEKAKRAVEEGGSSHLDITLLIQDIIQQSNTE' A
#
# COMPACT_ATOMS: atom_id res chain seq x y z
N MET A 1 -3.44 -24.03 -1.20
CA MET A 1 -3.03 -23.90 0.21
C MET A 1 -4.09 -24.57 1.05
N LYS A 2 -3.75 -25.65 1.78
CA LYS A 2 -4.68 -26.35 2.69
C LYS A 2 -4.50 -25.77 4.09
N TRP A 3 -5.58 -25.25 4.68
CA TRP A 3 -5.60 -24.78 6.06
C TRP A 3 -5.28 -25.94 7.02
N GLY A 4 -4.45 -25.72 8.04
CA GLY A 4 -4.03 -26.73 9.01
C GLY A 4 -2.80 -27.56 8.65
N GLU A 5 -2.19 -27.33 7.48
CA GLU A 5 -0.85 -27.85 7.13
C GLU A 5 0.23 -26.75 7.22
N GLU A 6 -0.06 -25.62 7.87
CA GLU A 6 0.85 -24.47 7.95
C GLU A 6 2.22 -24.84 8.57
N GLU A 7 2.25 -25.74 9.56
CA GLU A 7 3.50 -26.20 10.18
C GLU A 7 4.44 -26.96 9.22
N LYS A 8 3.92 -27.59 8.16
CA LYS A 8 4.73 -28.35 7.18
C LYS A 8 5.39 -27.44 6.12
N ILE A 9 4.92 -26.21 5.98
CA ILE A 9 5.33 -25.25 4.94
C ILE A 9 5.95 -23.98 5.56
N GLY A 10 5.72 -23.72 6.85
CA GLY A 10 5.87 -22.39 7.44
C GLY A 10 7.25 -22.00 7.97
N VAL A 11 7.56 -20.70 7.84
CA VAL A 11 8.60 -20.03 8.63
C VAL A 11 8.09 -19.91 10.07
N LEU A 12 8.80 -20.52 11.03
CA LEU A 12 8.42 -20.46 12.44
C LEU A 12 8.78 -19.08 13.03
N VAL A 13 7.77 -18.26 13.31
CA VAL A 13 7.93 -16.97 14.00
C VAL A 13 7.64 -17.16 15.49
N LYS A 14 8.54 -16.68 16.37
CA LYS A 14 8.34 -16.81 17.82
C LYS A 14 7.28 -15.84 18.32
N LYS A 15 6.54 -16.25 19.35
CA LYS A 15 5.55 -15.41 20.04
C LYS A 15 6.11 -14.04 20.45
N ASP A 16 7.36 -14.00 20.90
CA ASP A 16 7.99 -12.74 21.34
C ASP A 16 8.30 -11.81 20.17
N ASP A 17 8.59 -12.34 18.98
CA ASP A 17 8.80 -11.53 17.78
C ASP A 17 7.49 -10.88 17.34
N ILE A 18 6.38 -11.61 17.45
CA ILE A 18 5.03 -11.09 17.20
C ILE A 18 4.71 -9.97 18.19
N LYS A 19 4.95 -10.17 19.49
CA LYS A 19 4.74 -9.14 20.51
C LYS A 19 5.55 -7.88 20.23
N ARG A 20 6.84 -8.01 19.88
CA ARG A 20 7.69 -6.86 19.54
C ARG A 20 7.16 -6.13 18.31
N ALA A 21 6.78 -6.87 17.26
CA ALA A 21 6.18 -6.27 16.06
C ALA A 21 4.89 -5.50 16.37
N MET A 22 4.04 -6.04 17.24
CA MET A 22 2.84 -5.35 17.70
C MET A 22 3.18 -4.07 18.46
N CYS A 23 4.11 -4.12 19.42
CA CYS A 23 4.56 -2.92 20.14
C CYS A 23 5.13 -1.87 19.19
N MET A 24 6.02 -2.23 18.26
CA MET A 24 6.59 -1.27 17.29
C MET A 24 5.53 -0.56 16.41
N VAL A 25 4.35 -1.17 16.23
CA VAL A 25 3.26 -0.59 15.44
C VAL A 25 2.26 0.18 16.29
N MET A 26 1.91 -0.36 17.46
CA MET A 26 0.78 0.10 18.27
C MET A 26 1.18 0.99 19.45
N ASP A 27 2.47 1.04 19.79
CA ASP A 27 2.94 1.94 20.84
C ASP A 27 2.71 3.41 20.42
N ASP A 28 2.00 4.14 21.26
CA ASP A 28 1.64 5.55 21.02
C ASP A 28 2.74 6.50 21.47
N ASP A 29 3.56 6.08 22.44
CA ASP A 29 4.72 6.82 22.94
C ASP A 29 6.01 6.41 22.21
N GLY A 30 5.95 5.38 21.37
CA GLY A 30 7.06 4.88 20.56
C GLY A 30 7.31 5.71 19.29
N GLU A 31 8.52 6.26 19.16
CA GLU A 31 8.95 7.05 18.00
C GLU A 31 8.82 6.30 16.66
N GLU A 32 9.08 4.99 16.64
CA GLU A 32 8.93 4.19 15.42
C GLU A 32 7.47 4.10 14.94
N GLY A 33 6.53 3.84 15.86
CA GLY A 33 5.10 3.73 15.57
C GLY A 33 4.55 5.05 15.06
N LYS A 34 4.85 6.14 15.77
CA LYS A 34 4.45 7.50 15.39
C LYS A 34 5.02 7.90 14.03
N GLY A 35 6.32 7.68 13.79
CA GLY A 35 6.97 7.98 12.52
C GLY A 35 6.37 7.20 11.35
N ARG A 36 5.98 5.93 11.55
CA ARG A 36 5.28 5.12 10.54
C ARG A 36 3.89 5.68 10.24
N ARG A 37 3.10 6.03 11.27
CA ARG A 37 1.76 6.61 11.10
C ARG A 37 1.82 7.94 10.36
N GLU A 38 2.76 8.83 10.70
CA GLU A 38 2.92 10.11 10.00
C GLU A 38 3.26 9.93 8.52
N ARG A 39 4.19 9.02 8.19
CA ARG A 39 4.50 8.69 6.79
C ARG A 39 3.31 8.12 6.04
N ALA A 40 2.54 7.22 6.67
CA ALA A 40 1.33 6.66 6.08
C ALA A 40 0.27 7.73 5.81
N SER A 41 0.07 8.68 6.74
CA SER A 41 -0.85 9.82 6.54
C SER A 41 -0.42 10.70 5.36
N LYS A 42 0.87 11.06 5.27
CA LYS A 42 1.41 11.85 4.15
C LYS A 42 1.23 11.12 2.81
N LEU A 43 1.44 9.80 2.78
CA LEU A 43 1.21 9.00 1.58
C LEU A 43 -0.27 8.93 1.21
N SER A 44 -1.17 8.81 2.20
CA SER A 44 -2.62 8.83 1.98
C SER A 44 -3.08 10.14 1.33
N GLU A 45 -2.61 11.29 1.82
CA GLU A 45 -2.91 12.59 1.21
C GLU A 45 -2.40 12.70 -0.23
N LYS A 46 -1.16 12.26 -0.49
CA LYS A 46 -0.59 12.25 -1.84
C LYS A 46 -1.39 11.35 -2.79
N ALA A 47 -1.78 10.17 -2.32
CA ALA A 47 -2.57 9.22 -3.10
C ALA A 47 -3.94 9.81 -3.47
N LYS A 48 -4.63 10.47 -2.54
CA LYS A 48 -5.89 11.17 -2.82
C LYS A 48 -5.73 12.25 -3.89
N ARG A 49 -4.73 13.14 -3.73
CA ARG A 49 -4.45 14.20 -4.71
C ARG A 49 -4.07 13.67 -6.09
N ALA A 50 -3.38 12.52 -6.15
CA ALA A 50 -2.97 11.93 -7.43
C ALA A 50 -4.17 11.46 -8.28
N VAL A 51 -5.27 11.03 -7.64
CA VAL A 51 -6.47 10.49 -8.32
C VAL A 51 -7.60 11.51 -8.49
N GLU A 52 -7.54 12.65 -7.80
CA GLU A 52 -8.45 13.78 -8.00
C GLU A 52 -8.34 14.34 -9.44
N GLU A 53 -9.37 15.06 -9.89
CA GLU A 53 -9.37 15.74 -11.20
C GLU A 53 -8.16 16.67 -11.34
N GLY A 54 -7.42 16.54 -12.44
CA GLY A 54 -6.14 17.25 -12.64
C GLY A 54 -4.94 16.70 -11.85
N GLY A 55 -5.15 15.64 -11.06
CA GLY A 55 -4.09 14.87 -10.41
C GLY A 55 -3.26 14.04 -11.40
N SER A 56 -2.08 13.58 -10.97
CA SER A 56 -1.15 12.87 -11.85
C SER A 56 -1.69 11.55 -12.38
N SER A 57 -2.26 10.70 -11.51
CA SER A 57 -2.83 9.41 -11.92
C SER A 57 -4.11 9.58 -12.73
N HIS A 58 -4.90 10.60 -12.42
CA HIS A 58 -6.03 10.99 -13.26
C HIS A 58 -5.56 11.36 -14.68
N LEU A 59 -4.54 12.21 -14.80
CA LEU A 59 -3.99 12.64 -16.09
C LEU A 59 -3.43 11.45 -16.88
N ASP A 60 -2.64 10.58 -16.25
CA ASP A 60 -2.02 9.43 -16.90
C ASP A 60 -3.07 8.47 -17.49
N ILE A 61 -4.15 8.19 -16.74
CA ILE A 61 -5.24 7.33 -17.23
C ILE A 61 -6.00 8.01 -18.37
N THR A 62 -6.25 9.31 -18.26
CA THR A 62 -6.92 10.08 -19.33
C THR A 62 -6.10 10.05 -20.62
N LEU A 63 -4.78 10.24 -20.54
CA LEU A 63 -3.88 10.14 -21.70
C LEU A 63 -3.87 8.72 -22.28
N LEU A 64 -3.79 7.69 -21.43
CA LEU A 64 -3.84 6.30 -21.88
C LEU A 64 -5.13 5.99 -22.65
N ILE A 65 -6.29 6.47 -22.18
CA ILE A 65 -7.57 6.29 -22.87
C ILE A 65 -7.54 6.98 -24.24
N GLN A 66 -7.01 8.21 -24.31
CA GLN A 66 -6.88 8.94 -25.57
C GLN A 66 -5.99 8.21 -26.56
N ASP A 67 -4.86 7.67 -26.11
CA ASP A 67 -3.94 6.89 -26.94
C ASP A 67 -4.59 5.63 -27.52
N ILE A 68 -5.38 4.91 -26.70
CA ILE A 68 -6.12 3.73 -27.16
C ILE A 68 -7.15 4.10 -28.23
N ILE A 69 -7.90 5.20 -28.03
CA ILE A 69 -8.89 5.69 -29.00
C ILE A 69 -8.22 6.09 -30.31
N GLN A 70 -7.05 6.73 -30.26
CA GLN A 70 -6.30 7.11 -31.46
C GLN A 70 -5.82 5.87 -32.22
N GLN A 71 -5.31 4.86 -31.51
CA GLN A 71 -4.89 3.60 -32.13
C GLN A 71 -6.06 2.88 -32.80
N SER A 72 -7.23 2.79 -32.16
CA SER A 72 -8.40 2.12 -32.74
C SER A 72 -8.99 2.83 -33.96
N ASN A 73 -8.78 4.14 -34.09
CA ASN A 73 -9.26 4.93 -35.24
C ASN A 73 -8.24 5.00 -36.39
N THR A 74 -7.04 4.44 -36.19
CA THR A 74 -5.96 4.42 -37.20
C THR A 74 -5.88 3.06 -37.93
N GLU A 75 -6.71 2.08 -37.52
CA GLU A 75 -7.06 0.88 -38.29
C GLU A 75 -8.31 1.12 -39.15
#